data_AF-A0A968ZCT7-F1
#
_entry.id   AF-A0A968ZCT7-F1
#
_cell.length_a   1.000
_cell.length_b   1.000
_cell.length_c   1.000
_cell.angle_alpha   90.00
_cell.angle_beta   90.00
_cell.angle_gamma   90.00
#
_symmetry.space_group_name_H-M   'P 1'
#
loop_
_entity.id
_entity.type
_entity.pdbx_description
1 polymer ?
#
loop_
_entity_poly.entity_id
_entity_poly.type
_entity_poly.pdbx_seq_one_letter_code
_entity_poly.pdbx_strand_id
1 'polypeptide(L)'
;MLDDSIYGKVVYALDEKASADATLLKNLQEGAATLKEKKFDTLDEAGQTAVLKEIETSTPFQTVRGECITGIYNNPDVWKVLGYEGPSAELGGYINRGFSDIDWLQDA
;
A
#
# COMPACT_ATOMS: atom_id res chain seq x y z
N MET A 1 -1.00 -13.52 -1.87
CA MET A 1 -0.96 -12.17 -2.46
C MET A 1 -2.34 -11.55 -2.26
N LEU A 2 -2.43 -10.25 -1.97
CA LEU A 2 -3.74 -9.58 -1.85
C LEU A 2 -4.42 -9.52 -3.23
N ASP A 3 -5.73 -9.37 -3.24
CA ASP A 3 -6.51 -9.22 -4.48
C ASP A 3 -6.22 -7.88 -5.16
N ASP A 4 -6.23 -7.85 -6.50
CA ASP A 4 -5.96 -6.65 -7.30
C ASP A 4 -6.93 -5.50 -6.98
N SER A 5 -8.16 -5.80 -6.54
CA SER A 5 -9.11 -4.78 -6.12
C SER A 5 -8.64 -3.97 -4.91
N ILE A 6 -7.78 -4.53 -4.05
CA ILE A 6 -7.15 -3.81 -2.93
C ILE A 6 -6.16 -2.78 -3.46
N TYR A 7 -5.31 -3.16 -4.43
CA TYR A 7 -4.36 -2.25 -5.05
C TYR A 7 -5.06 -1.20 -5.93
N GLY A 8 -6.15 -1.57 -6.61
CA GLY A 8 -6.98 -0.66 -7.39
C GLY A 8 -7.53 0.50 -6.56
N LYS A 9 -7.94 0.26 -5.30
CA LYS A 9 -8.40 1.33 -4.38
C LYS A 9 -7.33 2.41 -4.16
N VAL A 10 -6.06 2.04 -4.09
CA VAL A 10 -4.94 3.00 -3.96
C VAL A 10 -4.85 3.88 -5.21
N VAL A 11 -4.95 3.27 -6.40
CA VAL A 11 -4.89 3.99 -7.68
C VAL A 11 -6.07 4.96 -7.81
N TYR A 12 -7.30 4.53 -7.49
CA TYR A 12 -8.48 5.39 -7.54
C TYR A 12 -8.39 6.56 -6.56
N ALA A 13 -7.89 6.34 -5.35
CA ALA A 13 -7.73 7.41 -4.36
C ALA A 13 -6.69 8.45 -4.82
N LEU A 14 -5.58 8.01 -5.42
CA LEU A 14 -4.59 8.92 -6.01
C LEU A 14 -5.16 9.71 -7.18
N ASP A 15 -5.93 9.06 -8.06
CA ASP A 15 -6.58 9.70 -9.21
C ASP A 15 -7.58 10.78 -8.77
N GLU A 16 -8.45 10.44 -7.80
CA GLU A 16 -9.42 11.39 -7.23
C GLU A 16 -8.70 12.61 -6.63
N LYS A 17 -7.66 12.40 -5.81
CA LYS A 17 -6.88 13.50 -5.22
C LYS A 17 -6.18 14.34 -6.29
N ALA A 18 -5.57 13.70 -7.28
CA ALA A 18 -4.87 14.37 -8.37
C ALA A 18 -5.81 15.18 -9.27
N SER A 19 -7.07 14.77 -9.40
CA SER A 19 -8.09 15.54 -10.16
C SER A 19 -8.36 16.92 -9.56
N ALA A 20 -8.14 17.09 -8.25
CA ALA A 20 -8.33 18.34 -7.52
C ALA A 20 -7.01 19.06 -7.15
N ASP A 21 -5.85 18.42 -7.37
CA ASP A 21 -4.53 18.96 -7.02
C ASP A 21 -3.54 18.80 -8.18
N ALA A 22 -3.29 19.92 -8.87
CA ALA A 22 -2.36 19.98 -9.99
C ALA A 22 -0.90 19.70 -9.59
N THR A 23 -0.51 19.97 -8.34
CA THR A 23 0.83 19.67 -7.82
C THR A 23 1.00 18.17 -7.65
N LEU A 24 0.00 17.51 -7.06
CA LEU A 24 -0.03 16.06 -6.94
C LEU A 24 -0.05 15.39 -8.31
N LEU A 25 -0.88 15.88 -9.25
CA LEU A 25 -0.92 15.35 -10.61
C LEU A 25 0.47 15.41 -11.29
N LYS A 26 1.15 16.56 -11.21
CA LYS A 26 2.50 16.72 -11.77
C LYS A 26 3.50 15.76 -11.14
N ASN A 27 3.46 15.63 -9.82
CA ASN A 27 4.31 14.71 -9.08
C ASN A 27 4.12 13.25 -9.54
N LEU A 28 2.87 12.78 -9.65
CA LEU A 28 2.60 11.42 -10.16
C LEU A 28 3.05 11.23 -11.61
N GLN A 29 2.86 12.23 -12.47
CA GLN A 29 3.32 12.20 -13.87
C GLN A 29 4.85 12.12 -13.97
N GLU A 30 5.58 12.85 -13.12
CA GLU A 30 7.05 12.79 -13.05
C GLU A 30 7.54 11.40 -12.61
N GLY A 31 6.89 10.78 -11.64
CA GLY A 31 7.15 9.40 -11.23
C GLY A 31 6.93 8.40 -12.37
N ALA A 32 5.78 8.48 -13.05
CA ALA A 32 5.46 7.62 -14.19
C ALA A 32 6.43 7.81 -15.36
N ALA A 33 6.84 9.06 -15.65
CA ALA A 33 7.85 9.36 -16.67
C ALA A 33 9.21 8.74 -16.31
N THR A 34 9.62 8.82 -15.04
CA THR A 34 10.86 8.20 -14.55
C THR A 34 10.85 6.69 -14.73
N LEU A 35 9.74 6.03 -14.40
CA LEU A 35 9.58 4.58 -14.59
C LEU A 35 9.62 4.19 -16.07
N LYS A 36 8.99 4.99 -16.94
CA LYS A 36 9.01 4.80 -18.38
C LYS A 36 10.42 4.94 -18.97
N GLU A 37 11.18 5.95 -18.54
CA GLU A 37 12.58 6.15 -18.94
C GLU A 37 13.45 4.94 -18.56
N LYS A 38 13.23 4.41 -17.35
CA LYS A 38 13.90 3.20 -16.86
C LYS A 38 13.35 1.90 -17.46
N LYS A 39 12.40 1.96 -18.40
CA LYS A 39 11.76 0.82 -19.07
C LYS A 39 11.22 -0.23 -18.07
N PHE A 40 10.66 0.26 -16.97
CA PHE A 40 10.24 -0.55 -15.82
C PHE A 40 9.33 -1.73 -16.20
N ASP A 41 8.43 -1.51 -17.16
CA ASP A 41 7.48 -2.50 -17.69
C ASP A 41 8.13 -3.67 -18.45
N THR A 42 9.39 -3.53 -18.85
CA THR A 42 10.15 -4.57 -19.58
C THR A 42 11.10 -5.37 -18.69
N LEU A 43 11.27 -4.96 -17.43
CA LEU A 43 12.17 -5.60 -16.46
C LEU A 43 11.49 -6.80 -15.79
N ASP A 44 12.30 -7.74 -15.34
CA ASP A 44 11.87 -8.77 -14.40
C ASP A 44 11.69 -8.21 -12.98
N GLU A 45 11.19 -9.02 -12.04
CA GLU A 45 10.92 -8.57 -10.67
C GLU A 45 12.17 -8.01 -9.97
N ALA A 46 13.34 -8.60 -10.22
CA ALA A 46 14.61 -8.13 -9.66
C ALA A 46 15.00 -6.74 -10.23
N GLY A 47 14.86 -6.55 -11.54
CA GLY A 47 15.11 -5.27 -12.20
C GLY A 47 14.10 -4.19 -11.78
N GLN A 48 12.81 -4.54 -11.69
CA GLN A 48 11.77 -3.66 -11.17
C GLN A 48 12.10 -3.21 -9.74
N THR A 49 12.48 -4.15 -8.88
CA THR A 49 12.88 -3.86 -7.50
C THR A 49 14.09 -2.93 -7.44
N ALA A 50 15.10 -3.14 -8.28
CA ALA A 50 16.28 -2.28 -8.34
C ALA A 50 15.91 -0.84 -8.73
N VAL A 51 15.09 -0.68 -9.77
CA VAL A 51 14.58 0.64 -10.20
C VAL A 51 13.80 1.34 -9.09
N LEU A 52 12.91 0.63 -8.39
CA LEU A 52 12.13 1.21 -7.30
C LEU A 52 13.02 1.66 -6.13
N LYS A 53 14.05 0.88 -5.79
CA LYS A 53 15.04 1.25 -4.76
C LYS A 53 15.81 2.51 -5.15
N GLU A 54 16.20 2.65 -6.41
CA GLU A 54 16.91 3.86 -6.87
C GLU A 54 16.08 5.13 -6.68
N ILE A 55 14.76 5.05 -6.85
CA ILE A 55 13.85 6.21 -6.73
C ILE A 55 13.17 6.30 -5.37
N GLU A 56 13.51 5.45 -4.39
CA GLU A 56 12.71 5.28 -3.17
C GLU A 56 12.66 6.55 -2.32
N THR A 57 13.67 7.42 -2.41
CA THR A 57 13.73 8.70 -1.69
C THR A 57 13.04 9.84 -2.43
N SER A 58 12.57 9.61 -3.66
CA SER A 58 11.90 10.63 -4.47
C SER A 58 10.49 10.94 -3.94
N THR A 59 10.08 12.18 -4.12
CA THR A 59 8.71 12.64 -3.80
C THR A 59 7.61 11.77 -4.45
N PRO A 60 7.67 11.40 -5.76
CA PRO A 60 6.63 10.57 -6.36
C PRO A 60 6.54 9.19 -5.73
N PHE A 61 7.67 8.53 -5.46
CA PHE A 61 7.67 7.23 -4.80
C PHE A 61 7.08 7.31 -3.40
N GLN A 62 7.51 8.29 -2.59
CA GLN A 62 7.01 8.46 -1.22
C GLN A 62 5.52 8.81 -1.20
N THR A 63 5.02 9.52 -2.22
CA THR A 63 3.59 9.83 -2.37
C THR A 63 2.77 8.55 -2.57
N VAL A 64 3.16 7.70 -3.52
CA VAL A 64 2.47 6.42 -3.77
C VAL A 64 2.61 5.48 -2.57
N ARG A 65 3.80 5.40 -1.97
CA ARG A 65 4.03 4.61 -0.74
C ARG A 65 3.12 5.08 0.41
N GLY A 66 2.98 6.39 0.60
CA GLY A 66 2.09 6.97 1.60
C GLY A 66 0.64 6.52 1.40
N GLU A 67 0.15 6.58 0.16
CA GLU A 67 -1.21 6.10 -0.15
C GLU A 67 -1.35 4.59 0.05
N CYS A 68 -0.34 3.79 -0.30
CA CYS A 68 -0.36 2.35 -0.03
C CYS A 68 -0.50 2.06 1.47
N ILE A 69 0.18 2.82 2.33
CA ILE A 69 0.09 2.62 3.78
C ILE A 69 -1.37 2.78 4.23
N THR A 70 -2.04 3.85 3.84
CA THR A 70 -3.41 4.11 4.27
C THR A 70 -4.42 3.23 3.54
N GLY A 71 -4.30 3.09 2.22
CA GLY A 71 -5.25 2.36 1.38
C GLY A 71 -5.23 0.85 1.56
N ILE A 72 -4.09 0.28 1.96
CA ILE A 72 -3.96 -1.16 2.24
C ILE A 72 -4.18 -1.45 3.72
N TYR A 73 -3.47 -0.78 4.63
CA TYR A 73 -3.53 -1.15 6.05
C TYR A 73 -4.77 -0.64 6.79
N ASN A 74 -5.48 0.37 6.27
CA ASN A 74 -6.79 0.77 6.83
C ASN A 74 -7.98 0.12 6.10
N ASN A 75 -7.74 -0.96 5.34
CA ASN A 75 -8.79 -1.67 4.61
C ASN A 75 -9.28 -2.90 5.40
N PRO A 76 -10.55 -2.93 5.85
CA PRO A 76 -11.11 -4.07 6.59
C PRO A 76 -11.06 -5.41 5.86
N ASP A 77 -11.01 -5.42 4.52
CA ASP A 77 -10.86 -6.65 3.76
C ASP A 77 -9.45 -7.23 3.86
N VAL A 78 -8.43 -6.36 4.02
CA VAL A 78 -7.05 -6.78 4.30
C VAL A 78 -6.93 -7.29 5.72
N TRP A 79 -7.63 -6.68 6.68
CA TRP A 79 -7.60 -7.10 8.08
C TRP A 79 -7.99 -8.57 8.25
N LYS A 80 -9.05 -9.02 7.54
CA LYS A 80 -9.49 -10.42 7.52
C LYS A 80 -8.41 -11.37 7.02
N VAL A 81 -7.63 -10.96 6.02
CA VAL A 81 -6.52 -11.77 5.47
C VAL A 81 -5.34 -11.84 6.43
N LEU A 82 -5.08 -10.76 7.17
CA LEU A 82 -3.97 -10.66 8.12
C LEU A 82 -4.30 -11.17 9.53
N GLY A 83 -5.55 -11.58 9.79
CA GLY A 83 -6.01 -11.94 11.14
C GLY A 83 -6.11 -10.74 12.10
N TYR A 84 -6.16 -9.50 11.56
CA TYR A 84 -6.38 -8.32 12.39
C TYR A 84 -7.88 -8.15 12.65
N GLU A 85 -8.29 -8.12 13.91
CA GLU A 85 -9.72 -8.04 14.26
C GLU A 85 -10.34 -6.63 14.21
N GLY A 86 -9.59 -5.66 13.69
CA GLY A 86 -9.97 -4.24 13.71
C GLY A 86 -9.70 -3.57 15.07
N PRO A 87 -9.98 -2.26 15.20
CA PRO A 87 -9.65 -1.48 16.40
C PRO A 87 -10.38 -1.99 17.65
N SER A 88 -9.67 -2.08 18.78
CA SER A 88 -10.19 -2.64 20.04
C SER A 88 -10.42 -1.60 21.15
N ALA A 89 -9.98 -0.36 20.99
CA ALA A 89 -9.98 0.64 22.07
C ALA A 89 -11.40 0.87 22.63
N GLU A 90 -12.36 1.09 21.74
CA GLU A 90 -13.79 1.23 22.05
C GLU A 90 -14.45 -0.07 22.53
N LEU A 91 -13.74 -1.20 22.41
CA LEU A 91 -14.23 -2.55 22.72
C LEU A 91 -13.60 -3.13 24.00
N GLY A 92 -12.90 -2.31 24.80
CA GLY A 92 -12.27 -2.76 26.04
C GLY A 92 -10.91 -3.44 25.88
N GLY A 93 -10.27 -3.31 24.71
CA GLY A 93 -8.95 -3.87 24.42
C GLY A 93 -8.95 -5.31 23.88
N TYR A 94 -7.78 -5.82 23.51
CA TYR A 94 -7.64 -7.18 22.95
C TYR A 94 -7.53 -8.30 24.00
N ILE A 95 -7.42 -7.97 25.30
CA ILE A 95 -7.22 -8.97 26.38
C ILE A 95 -8.26 -10.10 26.30
N ASN A 96 -9.52 -9.77 25.99
CA ASN A 96 -10.62 -10.75 25.84
C ASN A 96 -11.15 -10.81 24.41
N ARG A 97 -10.34 -10.43 23.40
CA ARG A 97 -10.78 -10.26 22.02
C ARG A 97 -9.62 -10.52 21.06
N GLY A 98 -9.37 -11.78 20.71
CA GLY A 98 -8.46 -12.13 19.61
C GLY A 98 -6.96 -11.98 19.82
N PHE A 99 -6.48 -11.40 20.94
CA PHE A 99 -5.02 -11.24 21.16
C PHE A 99 -4.25 -12.57 21.06
N SER A 100 -4.90 -13.66 21.47
CA SER A 100 -4.34 -15.02 21.48
C SER A 100 -4.89 -15.92 20.38
N ASP A 101 -5.73 -15.40 19.48
CA ASP A 101 -6.34 -16.17 18.39
C ASP A 101 -5.39 -16.16 17.18
N ILE A 102 -4.19 -16.73 17.38
CA ILE A 102 -3.13 -16.76 16.37
C ILE A 102 -2.90 -18.16 15.82
N ASP A 103 -3.32 -18.35 14.57
CA ASP A 103 -3.29 -19.65 13.87
C ASP A 103 -1.87 -20.08 13.46
N TRP A 104 -0.91 -19.15 13.50
CA TRP A 104 0.45 -19.30 12.98
C TRP A 104 1.46 -19.77 14.02
N LEU A 105 1.09 -19.75 15.31
CA LEU A 105 1.91 -20.25 16.41
C LEU A 105 1.38 -21.64 16.80
N GLN A 106 1.68 -22.64 15.98
CA GLN A 106 1.42 -24.03 16.36
C GLN A 106 2.42 -24.39 17.46
N ASP A 107 1.91 -24.81 18.63
CA ASP A 107 2.63 -25.26 19.84
C ASP A 107 2.85 -24.23 20.98
N ALA A 108 1.96 -23.24 21.17
CA ALA A 108 1.93 -22.45 22.42
C ALA A 108 1.23 -23.17 23.58
#